data_AF-Q7VNK7-F1
#
_entry.id   AF-Q7VNK7-F1
#
_cell.length_a   1.000
_cell.length_b   1.000
_cell.length_c   1.000
_cell.angle_alpha   90.00
_cell.angle_beta   90.00
_cell.angle_gamma   90.00
#
_symmetry.space_group_name_H-M   'P 1'
#
loop_
_entity.id
_entity.type
_entity.pdbx_description
1 polymer ?
#
loop_
_entity_poly.entity_id
_entity_poly.type
_entity_poly.pdbx_seq_one_letter_code
_entity_poly.pdbx_strand_id
1 'polypeptide(L)'
;MAKEIRGITFFSVFLDSLIFGGFICVNEFAIKNLVQAYEWFFYFTTVLGAIALFVPELPARWQYTKAKYHFEILTNTLLGIMLAYYGYFVCATILTFFGYVLSQKCYFKKEDSNEQI
;
A
#
# COMPACT_ATOMS: atom_id res chain seq x y z
N MET A 1 -24.64 5.44 -4.64
CA MET A 1 -24.36 4.79 -3.32
C MET A 1 -23.39 5.68 -2.57
N ALA A 2 -23.67 6.00 -1.31
CA ALA A 2 -22.72 6.73 -0.46
C ALA A 2 -21.45 5.90 -0.28
N LYS A 3 -20.28 6.50 -0.53
CA LYS A 3 -18.99 5.81 -0.36
C LYS A 3 -18.65 5.71 1.12
N GLU A 4 -18.15 4.56 1.57
CA GLU A 4 -17.71 4.39 2.96
C GLU A 4 -16.42 5.20 3.21
N ILE A 5 -16.45 6.05 4.24
CA ILE A 5 -15.29 6.86 4.65
C ILE A 5 -14.38 6.00 5.54
N ARG A 6 -13.14 5.80 5.10
CA ARG A 6 -12.10 5.09 5.87
C ARG A 6 -11.12 6.08 6.50
N GLY A 7 -11.03 6.02 7.82
CA GLY A 7 -9.96 6.63 8.60
C GLY A 7 -8.81 5.65 8.87
N ILE A 8 -7.81 6.11 9.61
CA ILE A 8 -6.75 5.26 10.15
C ILE A 8 -7.38 4.34 11.19
N THR A 9 -7.13 3.04 11.10
CA THR A 9 -7.58 2.07 12.10
C THR A 9 -6.39 1.48 12.84
N PHE A 10 -6.56 1.17 14.12
CA PHE A 10 -5.54 0.47 14.91
C PHE A 10 -5.09 -0.84 14.25
N PHE A 11 -6.02 -1.54 13.59
CA PHE A 11 -5.72 -2.76 12.86
C PHE A 11 -4.75 -2.52 11.70
N SER A 12 -4.93 -1.44 10.92
CA SER A 12 -3.98 -1.08 9.85
C SER A 12 -2.58 -0.81 10.41
N VAL A 13 -2.48 -0.02 11.48
CA VAL A 13 -1.19 0.32 12.11
C VAL A 13 -0.48 -0.93 12.65
N PHE A 14 -1.23 -1.84 13.28
CA PHE A 14 -0.71 -3.09 13.81
C PHE A 14 -0.17 -3.99 12.68
N LEU A 15 -0.92 -4.11 11.59
CA LEU A 15 -0.55 -4.94 10.46
C LEU A 15 0.69 -4.39 9.74
N ASP A 16 0.76 -3.07 9.54
CA ASP A 16 1.96 -2.41 9.02
C ASP A 16 3.15 -2.70 9.94
N SER A 17 2.99 -2.51 11.25
CA SER A 17 4.06 -2.78 12.23
C SER A 17 4.55 -4.23 12.20
N LEU A 18 3.65 -5.19 11.98
CA LEU A 18 3.99 -6.61 11.84
C LEU A 18 4.78 -6.87 10.56
N ILE A 19 4.40 -6.26 9.43
CA ILE A 19 5.11 -6.42 8.16
C ILE A 19 6.50 -5.76 8.23
N PHE A 20 6.58 -4.50 8.69
CA PHE A 20 7.83 -3.76 8.83
C PHE A 20 8.76 -4.39 9.87
N GLY A 21 8.28 -4.46 11.11
CA GLY A 21 9.07 -4.95 12.23
C GLY A 21 9.38 -6.43 12.09
N GLY A 22 8.43 -7.22 11.59
CA GLY A 22 8.61 -8.64 11.34
C GLY A 22 9.68 -8.90 10.27
N PHE A 23 9.64 -8.20 9.13
CA PHE A 23 10.63 -8.40 8.09
C PHE A 23 12.04 -8.00 8.52
N ILE A 24 12.18 -6.85 9.19
CA ILE A 24 13.48 -6.38 9.70
C ILE A 24 14.03 -7.38 10.72
N CYS A 25 13.23 -7.76 11.72
CA CYS A 25 13.61 -8.71 12.75
C CYS A 25 14.07 -10.04 12.14
N VAL A 26 13.30 -10.57 11.20
CA VAL A 26 13.59 -11.86 10.56
C VAL A 26 14.88 -11.83 9.72
N ASN A 27 15.18 -10.70 9.08
CA ASN A 27 16.46 -10.50 8.38
C ASN A 27 17.63 -10.40 9.37
N GLU A 28 17.50 -9.61 10.43
CA GLU A 28 18.55 -9.44 11.46
C GLU A 28 18.86 -10.74 12.20
N PHE A 29 17.84 -11.56 12.51
CA PHE A 29 18.01 -12.87 13.14
C PHE A 29 18.30 -14.01 12.14
N ALA A 30 18.46 -13.70 10.85
CA ALA A 30 18.80 -14.65 9.78
C ALA A 30 17.91 -15.91 9.73
N ILE A 31 16.60 -15.77 10.01
CA ILE A 31 15.64 -16.88 10.00
C ILE A 31 15.24 -17.18 8.54
N LYS A 32 16.08 -17.95 7.84
CA LYS A 32 16.02 -18.17 6.38
C LYS A 32 14.64 -18.52 5.83
N ASN A 33 13.94 -19.47 6.46
CA ASN A 33 12.62 -19.91 5.99
C ASN A 33 11.59 -18.77 6.03
N LEU A 34 11.70 -17.92 7.06
CA LEU A 34 10.77 -16.82 7.27
C LEU A 34 11.12 -15.63 6.37
N VAL A 35 12.41 -15.34 6.16
CA VAL A 35 12.87 -14.38 5.13
C VAL A 35 12.27 -14.76 3.79
N GLN A 36 12.43 -16.03 3.38
CA GLN A 36 11.92 -16.52 2.11
C GLN A 36 10.39 -16.42 2.01
N ALA A 37 9.65 -16.65 3.10
CA ALA A 37 8.20 -16.46 3.13
C ALA A 37 7.81 -14.99 2.90
N TYR A 38 8.53 -14.04 3.51
CA TYR A 38 8.33 -12.61 3.27
C TYR A 38 8.68 -12.21 1.84
N GLU A 39 9.77 -12.73 1.28
CA GLU A 39 10.13 -12.50 -0.13
C GLU A 39 9.02 -12.92 -1.07
N TRP A 40 8.52 -14.16 -0.92
CA TRP A 40 7.39 -14.65 -1.70
C TRP A 40 6.15 -13.78 -1.55
N PHE A 41 5.85 -13.33 -0.34
CA PHE A 41 4.76 -12.40 -0.08
C PHE A 41 4.96 -11.06 -0.82
N PHE A 42 6.16 -10.48 -0.80
CA PHE A 42 6.45 -9.24 -1.51
C PHE A 42 6.41 -9.42 -3.03
N TYR A 43 6.93 -10.51 -3.57
CA TYR A 43 6.82 -10.78 -5.01
C TYR A 43 5.37 -10.98 -5.43
N PHE A 44 4.58 -11.73 -4.66
CA PHE A 44 3.17 -11.96 -4.94
C PHE A 44 2.36 -10.65 -4.94
N THR A 45 2.54 -9.83 -3.91
CA THR A 45 1.87 -8.52 -3.82
C THR A 45 2.33 -7.57 -4.92
N THR A 46 3.61 -7.61 -5.30
CA THR A 46 4.16 -6.83 -6.42
C THR A 46 3.50 -7.19 -7.74
N VAL A 47 3.34 -8.50 -8.03
CA VAL A 47 2.65 -8.96 -9.25
C VAL A 47 1.19 -8.50 -9.26
N LEU A 48 0.49 -8.63 -8.13
CA LEU A 48 -0.89 -8.12 -8.02
C LEU A 48 -0.98 -6.60 -8.23
N GLY A 49 -0.06 -5.85 -7.64
CA GLY A 49 0.03 -4.40 -7.82
C GLY A 49 0.28 -4.01 -9.27
N ALA A 50 1.20 -4.71 -9.95
CA ALA A 50 1.46 -4.52 -11.37
C ALA A 50 0.22 -4.82 -12.22
N ILE A 51 -0.47 -5.93 -11.99
CA ILE A 51 -1.72 -6.26 -12.69
C ILE A 51 -2.76 -5.15 -12.49
N ALA A 52 -2.92 -4.67 -11.26
CA ALA A 52 -3.90 -3.64 -10.93
C ALA A 52 -3.60 -2.28 -11.58
N LEU A 53 -2.36 -2.01 -12.02
CA LEU A 53 -2.05 -0.83 -12.84
C LEU A 53 -2.59 -0.94 -14.28
N PHE A 54 -2.81 -2.15 -14.79
CA PHE A 54 -3.35 -2.41 -16.15
C PHE A 54 -4.87 -2.62 -16.18
N VAL A 55 -5.52 -2.80 -15.02
CA VAL A 55 -6.98 -2.97 -14.95
C VAL A 55 -7.67 -1.60 -15.09
N PRO A 56 -8.68 -1.46 -15.98
CA PRO A 56 -9.42 -0.21 -16.14
C PRO A 56 -10.07 0.25 -14.84
N GLU A 57 -10.21 1.57 -14.69
CA GLU A 57 -10.61 2.22 -13.44
C GLU A 57 -11.93 1.67 -12.87
N LEU A 58 -11.82 0.89 -11.80
CA LEU A 58 -12.96 0.57 -10.95
C LEU A 58 -13.31 1.79 -10.09
N PRO A 59 -14.59 2.19 -10.02
CA PRO A 59 -15.00 3.32 -9.19
C PRO A 59 -14.57 3.08 -7.75
N ALA A 60 -13.90 4.07 -7.16
CA ALA A 60 -13.42 3.99 -5.78
C ALA A 60 -14.58 3.67 -4.84
N ARG A 61 -14.60 2.46 -4.28
CA ARG A 61 -15.59 2.00 -3.30
C ARG A 61 -15.46 2.73 -1.96
N TRP A 62 -14.29 3.32 -1.70
CA TRP A 62 -13.89 3.89 -0.42
C TRP A 62 -13.42 5.34 -0.59
N GLN A 63 -13.68 6.18 0.40
CA GLN A 63 -13.13 7.54 0.50
C GLN A 63 -12.20 7.64 1.69
N TYR A 64 -10.99 8.14 1.50
CA TYR A 64 -9.98 8.29 2.55
C TYR A 64 -10.08 9.66 3.18
N THR A 65 -9.99 9.70 4.53
CA THR A 65 -9.77 10.97 5.24
C THR A 65 -8.38 11.52 4.91
N LYS A 66 -8.16 12.83 5.10
CA LYS A 66 -6.85 13.45 4.89
C LYS A 66 -5.74 12.80 5.71
N ALA A 67 -6.03 12.46 6.96
CA ALA A 67 -5.10 11.75 7.83
C ALA A 67 -4.74 10.36 7.26
N LYS A 68 -5.73 9.59 6.80
CA LYS A 68 -5.50 8.28 6.20
C LYS A 68 -4.66 8.37 4.92
N TYR A 69 -4.95 9.33 4.05
CA TYR A 69 -4.20 9.54 2.82
C TYR A 69 -2.71 9.79 3.09
N HIS A 70 -2.38 10.70 4.01
CA HIS A 70 -0.99 10.96 4.36
C HIS A 70 -0.32 9.76 5.06
N PHE A 71 -1.07 9.03 5.88
CA PHE A 71 -0.59 7.82 6.52
C PHE A 71 -0.22 6.74 5.50
N GLU A 72 -1.10 6.45 4.54
CA GLU A 72 -0.85 5.47 3.48
C GLU A 72 0.33 5.87 2.58
N ILE A 73 0.49 7.17 2.27
CA ILE A 73 1.68 7.64 1.57
C ILE A 73 2.92 7.34 2.41
N LEU A 74 2.92 7.75 3.68
CA LEU A 74 4.08 7.57 4.56
C LEU A 74 4.46 6.09 4.71
N THR A 75 3.48 5.21 4.94
CA THR A 75 3.74 3.77 5.11
C THR A 75 4.22 3.15 3.79
N ASN A 76 3.63 3.48 2.64
CA ASN A 76 4.12 2.97 1.35
C ASN A 76 5.52 3.48 0.99
N THR A 77 5.88 4.71 1.38
CA THR A 77 7.25 5.23 1.24
C THR A 77 8.23 4.44 2.11
N LEU A 78 7.88 4.24 3.38
CA LEU A 78 8.71 3.47 4.32
C LEU A 78 8.88 2.03 3.84
N LEU A 79 7.84 1.43 3.26
CA LEU A 79 7.88 0.09 2.65
C LEU A 79 8.87 0.05 1.49
N GLY A 80 8.80 1.02 0.60
CA GLY A 80 9.75 1.14 -0.51
C GLY A 80 11.19 1.27 -0.03
N ILE A 81 11.44 2.14 0.96
CA ILE A 81 12.79 2.34 1.53
C ILE A 81 13.31 1.05 2.17
N MET A 82 12.47 0.37 2.96
CA MET A 82 12.83 -0.91 3.60
C MET A 82 13.19 -1.97 2.56
N LEU A 83 12.33 -2.15 1.55
CA LEU A 83 12.57 -3.15 0.51
C LEU A 83 13.82 -2.83 -0.31
N ALA A 84 14.07 -1.56 -0.63
CA ALA A 84 15.28 -1.14 -1.33
C ALA A 84 16.54 -1.37 -0.48
N TYR A 85 16.48 -1.15 0.83
CA TYR A 85 17.59 -1.42 1.75
C TYR A 85 18.03 -2.89 1.72
N TYR A 86 17.08 -3.82 1.67
CA TYR A 86 17.38 -5.26 1.55
C TYR A 86 17.55 -5.76 0.10
N GLY A 87 17.60 -4.86 -0.89
CA GLY A 87 17.92 -5.20 -2.28
C GLY A 87 16.72 -5.55 -3.19
N TYR A 88 15.48 -5.45 -2.71
CA TYR A 88 14.26 -5.74 -3.49
C TYR A 88 13.76 -4.52 -4.26
N PHE A 89 14.60 -3.93 -5.11
CA PHE A 89 14.32 -2.67 -5.81
C PHE A 89 13.06 -2.71 -6.70
N VAL A 90 12.80 -3.85 -7.37
CA VAL A 90 11.60 -4.00 -8.22
C VAL A 90 10.33 -3.99 -7.37
N CYS A 91 10.32 -4.72 -6.24
CA CYS A 91 9.20 -4.72 -5.31
C CYS A 91 9.00 -3.32 -4.69
N ALA A 92 10.10 -2.67 -4.29
CA ALA A 92 10.06 -1.33 -3.72
C ALA A 92 9.38 -0.32 -4.64
N THR A 93 9.81 -0.27 -5.91
CA THR A 93 9.25 0.68 -6.88
C THR A 93 7.77 0.42 -7.15
N ILE A 94 7.41 -0.82 -7.53
CA ILE A 94 6.04 -1.15 -7.92
C ILE A 94 5.08 -0.96 -6.75
N LEU A 95 5.40 -1.45 -5.55
CA LEU A 95 4.51 -1.34 -4.39
C LEU A 95 4.35 0.11 -3.92
N THR A 96 5.42 0.91 -3.91
CA THR A 96 5.32 2.33 -3.54
C THR A 96 4.47 3.12 -4.54
N PHE A 97 4.72 2.97 -5.85
CA PHE A 97 3.92 3.67 -6.86
C PHE A 97 2.47 3.19 -6.88
N PHE A 98 2.24 1.89 -6.74
CA PHE A 98 0.90 1.33 -6.64
C PHE A 98 0.15 1.90 -5.42
N GLY A 99 0.81 1.93 -4.25
CA GLY A 99 0.26 2.52 -3.03
C GLY A 99 -0.13 3.99 -3.20
N TYR A 100 0.68 4.78 -3.91
CA TYR A 100 0.38 6.18 -4.20
C TYR A 100 -0.82 6.33 -5.15
N VAL A 101 -0.84 5.58 -6.25
CA VAL A 101 -1.96 5.62 -7.22
C VAL A 101 -3.27 5.24 -6.52
N LEU A 102 -3.26 4.18 -5.70
CA LEU A 102 -4.43 3.75 -4.94
C LEU A 102 -4.87 4.82 -3.93
N SER A 103 -3.93 5.39 -3.19
CA SER A 103 -4.20 6.44 -2.21
C SER A 103 -4.79 7.69 -2.85
N GLN A 104 -4.28 8.10 -4.02
CA GLN A 104 -4.84 9.21 -4.79
C GLN A 104 -6.26 8.91 -5.30
N LYS A 105 -6.50 7.71 -5.83
CA LYS A 105 -7.85 7.29 -6.29
C LYS A 105 -8.88 7.28 -5.15
N CYS A 106 -8.44 6.96 -3.94
CA CYS A 106 -9.30 6.92 -2.75
C CYS A 106 -9.37 8.26 -2.01
N TYR A 107 -8.45 9.20 -2.25
CA TYR A 107 -8.47 10.52 -1.61
C TYR A 107 -9.56 11.40 -2.21
N PHE A 108 -10.34 12.03 -1.33
CA PHE A 108 -11.40 13.03 -1.62
C PHE A 108 -11.57 13.41 -3.10
N LYS A 109 -12.33 12.61 -3.84
CA LYS A 109 -13.07 13.13 -4.99
C LYS A 109 -14.26 13.88 -4.40
N LYS A 110 -14.13 15.20 -4.22
CA LYS A 110 -15.30 16.08 -4.18
C LYS A 110 -16.05 15.73 -5.46
N GLU A 111 -17.29 15.28 -5.36
CA GLU A 111 -18.13 15.25 -6.56
C GLU A 111 -18.15 16.69 -7.06
N ASP A 112 -17.52 16.96 -8.20
CA ASP A 112 -17.95 18.08 -9.03
C ASP A 112 -19.33 17.66 -9.56
N SER A 113 -20.35 17.82 -8.72
CA SER A 113 -21.75 17.81 -9.10
C SER A 113 -22.08 19.14 -9.78
N ASN A 114 -21.34 19.43 -10.85
CA ASN A 114 -21.67 20.48 -11.81
C ASN A 114 -21.08 20.10 -13.17
N GLU A 115 -21.67 19.06 -13.78
CA GLU A 115 -21.69 18.89 -15.23
C GLU A 115 -22.77 17.83 -15.55
N GLN A 116 -24.03 18.23 -15.37
CA GLN A 116 -25.10 17.74 -16.22
C GLN A 116 -25.53 18.92 -17.09
N ILE A 117 -25.09 18.86 -18.35
CA ILE A 117 -25.62 19.59 -19.51
C ILE A 117 -27.07 19.17 -19.73
#